data_AF-A0A6I6CDA1-F1
#
_entry.id   AF-A0A6I6CDA1-F1
#
_cell.length_a   1.000
_cell.length_b   1.000
_cell.length_c   1.000
_cell.angle_alpha   90.00
_cell.angle_beta   90.00
_cell.angle_gamma   90.00
#
_symmetry.space_group_name_H-M   'P 1'
#
loop_
_entity.id
_entity.type
_entity.pdbx_description
1 polymer ?
#
loop_
_entity_poly.entity_id
_entity_poly.type
_entity_poly.pdbx_seq_one_letter_code
_entity_poly.pdbx_strand_id
1 'polypeptide(L)'
;MKKIKILKKNSKIKFMIAAVIIFSITYLLFGLLIYFSPMVNWKEGGQKASFNAIYDAYNKERYSNGGFDIGIYEYFNDALKFMLFNFETKNFAIVPDQFTIFYLPIFIGGSSLVLIFFRMIIHTVGYNNQTKKGVARIVKPIRSFQITMIISWICIALLLLSSLLSFLAASPYLMGFCWEFGASGIVSITSNVQIADDIQNILLGANGEGFQPVYWLSLAIFFNNFSQGYNSNEALYIWIWIMTPTLPLILFGLFGFLGVILGEASWWNINLVVLRDIDASTGMNIAKEYDYVKPVKIKANVKKQKPDKGNGSIVDIGGVKYDTKVFVNFYTSLAKMLDKSKNSGLDLYQEAKMKISRLTGSPSEVDWQDELNQIENKMDILTGIEQKFIDLLVNIIEKSKFNVFGRYRDDLIELIDEYRYNVKEWNVYECEAIIEQIFAIALKREELLAKVGLCVRKRLSNSFKHIDDKLDIVNKLEYAKNGEDYDEYRNVCLEVIEKMSPIKSKFNSYAKKIIYN
;
A
#
# COMPACT_ATOMS: atom_id res chain seq x y z
N MET A 1 16.96 7.48 0.09
CA MET A 1 17.29 6.96 -1.27
C MET A 1 16.58 5.66 -1.69
N LYS A 2 15.90 4.90 -0.80
CA LYS A 2 15.11 3.70 -1.20
C LYS A 2 13.93 4.00 -2.16
N LYS A 3 13.38 5.23 -2.09
CA LYS A 3 12.15 5.71 -2.78
C LYS A 3 12.20 5.68 -4.32
N ILE A 4 13.35 5.90 -4.95
CA ILE A 4 13.48 5.93 -6.42
C ILE A 4 13.62 4.51 -7.00
N LYS A 5 14.22 3.57 -6.24
CA LYS A 5 14.42 2.18 -6.70
C LYS A 5 13.10 1.41 -6.86
N ILE A 6 12.11 1.65 -6.00
CA ILE A 6 10.79 0.97 -6.05
C ILE A 6 9.99 1.40 -7.29
N LEU A 7 9.96 2.70 -7.59
CA LEU A 7 9.27 3.25 -8.76
C LEU A 7 9.94 2.83 -10.09
N LYS A 8 11.28 2.74 -10.12
CA LYS A 8 12.05 2.43 -11.34
C LYS A 8 11.98 0.96 -11.77
N LYS A 9 11.71 0.03 -10.83
CA LYS A 9 11.68 -1.43 -11.09
C LYS A 9 10.28 -2.04 -11.24
N ASN A 10 9.23 -1.23 -11.28
CA ASN A 10 7.88 -1.75 -11.28
C ASN A 10 7.46 -2.28 -12.66
N SER A 11 7.54 -3.61 -12.84
CA SER A 11 7.13 -4.30 -14.07
C SER A 11 5.63 -4.24 -14.33
N LYS A 12 4.81 -4.13 -13.28
CA LYS A 12 3.34 -4.12 -13.38
C LYS A 12 2.81 -2.88 -14.10
N ILE A 13 3.46 -1.73 -13.90
CA ILE A 13 3.10 -0.47 -14.59
C ILE A 13 3.43 -0.56 -16.08
N LYS A 14 4.61 -1.11 -16.41
CA LYS A 14 5.01 -1.31 -17.80
C LYS A 14 4.06 -2.28 -18.51
N PHE A 15 3.66 -3.33 -17.81
CA PHE A 15 2.66 -4.29 -18.29
C PHE A 15 1.30 -3.62 -18.56
N MET A 16 0.79 -2.81 -17.62
CA MET A 16 -0.43 -2.02 -17.81
C MET A 16 -0.38 -1.17 -19.08
N ILE A 17 0.67 -0.37 -19.23
CA ILE A 17 0.85 0.52 -20.38
C ILE A 17 0.91 -0.29 -21.69
N ALA A 18 1.70 -1.37 -21.71
CA ALA A 18 1.83 -2.22 -22.89
C ALA A 18 0.50 -2.90 -23.27
N ALA A 19 -0.26 -3.40 -22.29
CA ALA A 19 -1.54 -4.06 -22.53
C ALA A 19 -2.56 -3.11 -23.17
N VAL A 20 -2.66 -1.86 -22.69
CA VAL A 20 -3.55 -0.85 -23.28
C VAL A 20 -3.08 -0.43 -24.68
N ILE A 21 -1.76 -0.33 -24.91
CA ILE A 21 -1.20 -0.06 -26.25
C ILE A 21 -1.60 -1.16 -27.23
N ILE A 22 -1.41 -2.43 -26.87
CA ILE A 22 -1.75 -3.57 -27.72
C ILE A 22 -3.24 -3.52 -28.06
N PHE A 23 -4.12 -3.32 -27.08
CA PHE A 23 -5.55 -3.24 -27.35
C PHE A 23 -5.90 -2.05 -28.26
N SER A 24 -5.30 -0.88 -28.03
CA SER A 24 -5.50 0.32 -28.86
C SER A 24 -5.07 0.10 -30.33
N ILE A 25 -3.90 -0.54 -30.54
CA ILE A 25 -3.39 -0.87 -31.88
C ILE A 25 -4.31 -1.86 -32.56
N THR A 26 -4.70 -2.94 -31.88
CA THR A 26 -5.60 -3.95 -32.46
C THR A 26 -6.93 -3.34 -32.87
N TYR A 27 -7.50 -2.45 -32.04
CA TYR A 27 -8.77 -1.81 -32.36
C TYR A 27 -8.66 -0.79 -33.50
N LEU A 28 -7.57 -0.02 -33.56
CA LEU A 28 -7.28 0.84 -34.70
C LEU A 28 -7.10 0.04 -36.00
N LEU A 29 -6.36 -1.07 -35.94
CA LEU A 29 -6.16 -1.97 -37.09
C LEU A 29 -7.47 -2.57 -37.56
N PHE A 30 -8.38 -2.94 -36.64
CA PHE A 30 -9.72 -3.40 -36.99
C PHE A 30 -10.46 -2.40 -37.88
N GLY A 31 -10.52 -1.12 -37.50
CA GLY A 31 -11.19 -0.09 -38.31
C GLY A 31 -10.55 0.10 -39.69
N LEU A 32 -9.22 0.13 -39.76
CA LEU A 32 -8.48 0.26 -41.03
C LEU A 32 -8.69 -0.96 -41.94
N LEU A 33 -8.62 -2.17 -41.40
CA LEU A 33 -8.76 -3.40 -42.16
C LEU A 33 -10.17 -3.57 -42.72
N ILE A 34 -11.22 -3.23 -41.94
CA ILE A 34 -12.59 -3.29 -42.47
C ILE A 34 -12.79 -2.19 -43.52
N TYR A 35 -12.23 -0.99 -43.35
CA TYR A 35 -12.38 0.09 -44.35
C TYR A 35 -11.95 -0.33 -45.76
N PHE A 36 -10.83 -1.04 -45.87
CA PHE A 36 -10.32 -1.57 -47.15
C PHE A 36 -10.87 -2.95 -47.51
N SER A 37 -11.72 -3.54 -46.67
CA SER A 37 -12.19 -4.89 -46.89
C SER A 37 -13.11 -4.95 -48.13
N PRO A 38 -12.88 -5.90 -49.06
CA PRO A 38 -13.80 -6.18 -50.15
C PRO A 38 -15.22 -6.49 -49.66
N MET A 39 -15.35 -7.01 -48.44
CA MET A 39 -16.61 -7.41 -47.80
C MET A 39 -17.57 -6.23 -47.54
N VAL A 40 -17.06 -5.03 -47.33
CA VAL A 40 -17.91 -3.82 -47.19
C VAL A 40 -17.95 -3.00 -48.48
N ASN A 41 -17.04 -3.26 -49.42
CA ASN A 41 -16.92 -2.53 -50.69
C ASN A 41 -17.44 -3.32 -51.91
N TRP A 42 -18.13 -4.44 -51.70
CA TRP A 42 -18.50 -5.38 -52.77
C TRP A 42 -19.53 -4.84 -53.76
N LYS A 43 -20.40 -3.91 -53.35
CA LYS A 43 -21.50 -3.41 -54.18
C LYS A 43 -21.06 -2.19 -55.00
N GLU A 44 -21.56 -2.06 -56.22
CA GLU A 44 -21.39 -0.82 -57.01
C GLU A 44 -21.94 0.38 -56.22
N GLY A 45 -21.12 1.41 -56.02
CA GLY A 45 -21.38 2.49 -55.06
C GLY A 45 -20.65 2.35 -53.72
N GLY A 46 -19.87 1.28 -53.53
CA GLY A 46 -18.95 1.07 -52.42
C GLY A 46 -19.65 0.89 -51.06
N GLN A 47 -18.99 1.35 -49.99
CA GLN A 47 -19.44 1.17 -48.60
C GLN A 47 -20.89 1.60 -48.36
N LYS A 48 -21.29 2.77 -48.89
CA LYS A 48 -22.63 3.32 -48.69
C LYS A 48 -23.71 2.41 -49.29
N ALA A 49 -23.47 1.88 -50.49
CA ALA A 49 -24.41 0.97 -51.14
C ALA A 49 -24.52 -0.37 -50.40
N SER A 50 -23.42 -0.85 -49.83
CA SER A 50 -23.39 -2.06 -48.98
C SER A 50 -24.15 -1.86 -47.67
N PHE A 51 -23.94 -0.73 -46.97
CA PHE A 51 -24.65 -0.42 -45.72
C PHE A 51 -26.15 -0.23 -45.93
N ASN A 52 -26.53 0.48 -47.01
CA ASN A 52 -27.93 0.65 -47.37
C ASN A 52 -28.61 -0.69 -47.68
N ALA A 53 -27.92 -1.64 -48.30
CA ALA A 53 -28.52 -2.96 -48.56
C ALA A 53 -28.87 -3.72 -47.27
N ILE A 54 -28.04 -3.59 -46.22
CA ILE A 54 -28.35 -4.16 -44.91
C ILE A 54 -29.51 -3.40 -44.25
N TYR A 55 -29.53 -2.07 -44.33
CA TYR A 55 -30.64 -1.27 -43.83
C TYR A 55 -31.98 -1.61 -44.53
N ASP A 56 -31.96 -1.76 -45.85
CA ASP A 56 -33.15 -2.11 -46.63
C ASP A 56 -33.70 -3.48 -46.23
N ALA A 57 -32.86 -4.43 -45.79
CA ALA A 57 -33.33 -5.71 -45.25
C ALA A 57 -34.17 -5.54 -43.97
N TYR A 58 -33.87 -4.52 -43.15
CA TYR A 58 -34.63 -4.16 -41.95
C TYR A 58 -35.89 -3.33 -42.25
N ASN A 59 -35.89 -2.55 -43.33
CA ASN A 59 -36.94 -1.58 -43.67
C ASN A 59 -37.97 -2.10 -44.70
N LYS A 60 -38.00 -3.41 -44.98
CA LYS A 60 -39.06 -4.01 -45.81
C LYS A 60 -40.31 -4.26 -44.97
N GLU A 61 -41.47 -3.83 -45.47
CA GLU A 61 -42.78 -4.25 -44.94
C GLU A 61 -42.90 -5.77 -45.05
N ARG A 62 -43.22 -6.44 -43.93
CA ARG A 62 -43.30 -7.90 -43.86
C ARG A 62 -44.62 -8.31 -43.22
N TYR A 63 -45.43 -9.01 -44.01
CA TYR A 63 -46.66 -9.62 -43.53
C TYR A 63 -46.38 -11.04 -43.03
N SER A 64 -46.64 -11.29 -41.75
CA SER A 64 -46.77 -12.66 -41.25
C SER A 64 -48.05 -13.27 -41.84
N ASN A 65 -47.98 -14.53 -42.28
CA ASN A 65 -49.15 -15.34 -42.65
C ASN A 65 -50.03 -15.54 -41.41
N GLY A 66 -50.83 -14.54 -41.06
CA GLY A 66 -51.52 -14.44 -39.78
C GLY A 66 -51.84 -13.02 -39.28
N GLY A 67 -51.49 -11.96 -40.02
CA GLY A 67 -52.05 -10.62 -39.81
C GLY A 67 -51.45 -9.77 -38.69
N PHE A 68 -50.27 -10.13 -38.18
CA PHE A 68 -49.47 -9.21 -37.36
C PHE A 68 -48.38 -8.58 -38.22
N ASP A 69 -48.43 -7.24 -38.30
CA ASP A 69 -47.36 -6.42 -38.83
C ASP A 69 -46.14 -6.60 -37.92
N ILE A 70 -44.96 -6.81 -38.50
CA ILE A 70 -43.73 -7.05 -37.71
C ILE A 70 -43.05 -5.72 -37.37
N GLY A 71 -43.65 -4.59 -37.79
CA GLY A 71 -43.16 -3.24 -37.55
C GLY A 71 -41.94 -2.90 -38.42
N ILE A 72 -41.95 -1.70 -38.99
CA ILE A 72 -40.82 -1.17 -39.75
C ILE A 72 -39.72 -0.74 -38.77
N TYR A 73 -38.47 -1.16 -39.02
CA TYR A 73 -37.32 -0.65 -38.29
C TYR A 73 -36.94 0.72 -38.83
N GLU A 74 -37.07 1.73 -37.99
CA GLU A 74 -36.71 3.10 -38.33
C GLU A 74 -35.42 3.52 -37.62
N TYR A 75 -34.71 4.51 -38.17
CA TYR A 75 -33.60 5.12 -37.46
C TYR A 75 -34.10 5.74 -36.16
N PHE A 76 -33.46 5.40 -35.04
CA PHE A 76 -33.89 5.89 -33.74
C PHE A 76 -33.88 7.43 -33.66
N ASN A 77 -32.82 8.07 -34.16
CA ASN A 77 -32.75 9.50 -34.44
C ASN A 77 -31.55 9.83 -35.35
N ASP A 78 -31.44 11.09 -35.79
CA ASP A 78 -30.35 11.54 -36.66
C ASP A 78 -28.94 11.43 -36.02
N ALA A 79 -28.84 11.42 -34.69
CA ALA A 79 -27.57 11.33 -33.97
C ALA A 79 -27.11 9.87 -33.75
N LEU A 80 -28.03 8.90 -33.81
CA LEU A 80 -27.84 7.48 -33.56
C LEU A 80 -28.29 6.67 -34.78
N LYS A 81 -27.93 7.12 -35.99
CA LYS A 81 -28.27 6.40 -37.25
C LYS A 81 -27.72 4.98 -37.32
N PHE A 82 -26.76 4.64 -36.47
CA PHE A 82 -26.28 3.27 -36.31
C PHE A 82 -27.21 2.38 -35.48
N MET A 83 -28.30 2.92 -34.94
CA MET A 83 -29.30 2.21 -34.15
C MET A 83 -30.65 2.28 -34.85
N LEU A 84 -31.18 1.12 -35.21
CA LEU A 84 -32.55 0.96 -35.67
C LEU A 84 -33.44 0.57 -34.51
N PHE A 85 -34.66 1.11 -34.48
CA PHE A 85 -35.64 0.82 -33.47
C PHE A 85 -36.95 0.40 -34.13
N ASN A 86 -37.52 -0.70 -33.64
CA ASN A 86 -38.85 -1.12 -33.98
C ASN A 86 -39.78 -0.73 -32.84
N PHE A 87 -40.67 0.23 -33.10
CA PHE A 87 -41.56 0.81 -32.10
C PHE A 87 -42.65 -0.16 -31.62
N GLU A 88 -43.00 -1.15 -32.44
CA GLU A 88 -44.04 -2.13 -32.13
C GLU A 88 -43.50 -3.23 -31.20
N THR A 89 -42.36 -3.80 -31.57
CA THR A 89 -41.72 -4.88 -30.79
C THR A 89 -40.85 -4.35 -29.65
N LYS A 90 -40.54 -3.04 -29.65
CA LYS A 90 -39.60 -2.39 -28.71
C LYS A 90 -38.21 -3.04 -28.73
N ASN A 91 -37.80 -3.51 -29.90
CA ASN A 91 -36.48 -4.07 -30.15
C ASN A 91 -35.61 -3.03 -30.86
N PHE A 92 -34.31 -3.05 -30.57
CA PHE A 92 -33.34 -2.25 -31.30
C PHE A 92 -32.23 -3.12 -31.89
N ALA A 93 -31.77 -2.76 -33.07
CA ALA A 93 -30.66 -3.39 -33.76
C ALA A 93 -29.56 -2.36 -33.99
N ILE A 94 -28.30 -2.79 -33.85
CA ILE A 94 -27.15 -1.96 -34.23
C ILE A 94 -26.78 -2.34 -35.66
N VAL A 95 -26.86 -1.38 -36.57
CA VAL A 95 -26.60 -1.55 -38.00
C VAL A 95 -25.27 -0.95 -38.42
N PRO A 96 -24.67 -1.45 -39.50
CA PRO A 96 -23.41 -0.94 -40.01
C PRO A 96 -23.53 0.51 -40.48
N ASP A 97 -22.64 1.37 -39.99
CA ASP A 97 -22.45 2.74 -40.48
C ASP A 97 -20.95 3.06 -40.56
N GLN A 98 -20.60 4.06 -41.39
CA GLN A 98 -19.21 4.52 -41.53
C GLN A 98 -18.61 4.98 -40.19
N PHE A 99 -19.42 5.61 -39.34
CA PHE A 99 -18.98 6.05 -38.02
C PHE A 99 -18.65 4.85 -37.12
N THR A 100 -19.56 3.90 -36.96
CA THR A 100 -19.40 2.80 -35.99
C THR A 100 -18.34 1.79 -36.40
N ILE A 101 -18.17 1.53 -37.69
CA ILE A 101 -17.25 0.49 -38.18
C ILE A 101 -15.84 1.05 -38.46
N PHE A 102 -15.71 2.29 -38.92
CA PHE A 102 -14.40 2.84 -39.32
C PHE A 102 -13.91 3.94 -38.39
N TYR A 103 -14.70 5.01 -38.26
CA TYR A 103 -14.22 6.21 -37.58
C TYR A 103 -14.13 6.00 -36.07
N LEU A 104 -15.06 5.28 -35.45
CA LEU A 104 -15.06 5.01 -34.02
C LEU A 104 -13.81 4.19 -33.60
N PRO A 105 -13.45 3.09 -34.27
CA PRO A 105 -12.18 2.40 -33.98
C PRO A 105 -10.93 3.24 -34.24
N ILE A 106 -10.90 4.01 -35.32
CA ILE A 106 -9.75 4.86 -35.66
C ILE A 106 -9.58 5.99 -34.63
N PHE A 107 -10.66 6.68 -34.27
CA PHE A 107 -10.60 7.78 -33.31
C PHE A 107 -10.27 7.30 -31.92
N ILE A 108 -11.01 6.31 -31.37
CA ILE A 108 -10.81 5.85 -30.00
C ILE A 108 -9.52 5.03 -29.87
N GLY A 109 -9.23 4.14 -30.81
CA GLY A 109 -7.97 3.39 -30.85
C GLY A 109 -6.77 4.33 -31.02
N GLY A 110 -6.85 5.28 -31.96
CA GLY A 110 -5.79 6.25 -32.22
C GLY A 110 -5.56 7.22 -31.07
N SER A 111 -6.61 7.82 -30.51
CA SER A 111 -6.49 8.75 -29.39
C SER A 111 -5.96 8.06 -28.14
N SER A 112 -6.44 6.83 -27.84
CA SER A 112 -5.96 6.04 -26.71
C SER A 112 -4.50 5.65 -26.88
N LEU A 113 -4.10 5.25 -28.09
CA LEU A 113 -2.71 4.95 -28.42
C LEU A 113 -1.81 6.16 -28.19
N VAL A 114 -2.15 7.32 -28.76
CA VAL A 114 -1.38 8.56 -28.61
C VAL A 114 -1.24 8.95 -27.14
N LEU A 115 -2.33 8.96 -26.37
CA LEU A 115 -2.32 9.32 -24.95
C LEU A 115 -1.43 8.39 -24.12
N ILE A 116 -1.55 7.07 -24.32
CA ILE A 116 -0.76 6.10 -23.57
C ILE A 116 0.71 6.10 -24.01
N PHE A 117 0.99 6.36 -25.29
CA PHE A 117 2.35 6.49 -25.80
C PHE A 117 3.07 7.71 -25.21
N PHE A 118 2.39 8.86 -25.15
CA PHE A 118 2.91 10.03 -24.42
C PHE A 118 3.19 9.72 -22.95
N ARG A 119 2.28 8.99 -22.28
CA ARG A 119 2.49 8.56 -20.89
C ARG A 119 3.67 7.61 -20.74
N MET A 120 3.86 6.68 -21.67
CA MET A 120 5.01 5.77 -21.68
C MET A 120 6.32 6.55 -21.79
N ILE A 121 6.39 7.56 -22.67
CA ILE A 121 7.57 8.43 -22.82
C ILE A 121 7.81 9.22 -21.54
N ILE A 122 6.79 9.89 -21.00
CA ILE A 122 6.91 10.66 -19.75
C ILE A 122 7.36 9.77 -18.59
N HIS A 123 6.80 8.57 -18.47
CA HIS A 123 7.17 7.61 -17.45
C HIS A 123 8.62 7.13 -17.63
N THR A 124 9.02 6.79 -18.86
CA THR A 124 10.37 6.27 -19.13
C THR A 124 11.43 7.36 -18.95
N VAL A 125 11.23 8.55 -19.53
CA VAL A 125 12.17 9.67 -19.46
C VAL A 125 12.19 10.27 -18.05
N GLY A 126 11.03 10.47 -17.44
CA GLY A 126 10.91 11.14 -16.14
C GLY A 126 11.40 10.31 -14.95
N TYR A 127 11.30 8.99 -14.99
CA TYR A 127 11.83 8.10 -13.95
C TYR A 127 13.28 7.65 -14.19
N ASN A 128 13.78 7.68 -15.44
CA ASN A 128 15.18 7.35 -15.74
C ASN A 128 16.13 8.53 -15.60
N ASN A 129 15.72 9.75 -15.96
CA ASN A 129 16.55 10.94 -15.83
C ASN A 129 16.58 11.44 -14.39
N GLN A 130 17.73 11.24 -13.74
CA GLN A 130 18.05 11.85 -12.46
C GLN A 130 18.58 13.27 -12.69
N THR A 131 18.22 14.18 -11.79
CA THR A 131 18.91 15.46 -11.64
C THR A 131 20.36 15.20 -11.18
N LYS A 132 21.26 16.20 -11.33
CA LYS A 132 22.67 16.11 -10.86
C LYS A 132 22.81 15.68 -9.38
N LYS A 133 21.74 15.78 -8.58
CA LYS A 133 21.65 15.35 -7.17
C LYS A 133 21.06 13.92 -6.98
N GLY A 134 20.91 13.12 -8.04
CA GLY A 134 20.38 11.75 -7.96
C GLY A 134 18.86 11.64 -7.74
N VAL A 135 18.13 12.76 -7.76
CA VAL A 135 16.66 12.80 -7.58
C VAL A 135 15.99 12.70 -8.94
N ALA A 136 15.02 11.78 -9.11
CA ALA A 136 14.21 11.68 -10.33
C ALA A 136 13.55 13.03 -10.66
N ARG A 137 13.58 13.45 -11.93
CA ARG A 137 13.19 14.81 -12.35
C ARG A 137 11.68 15.11 -12.20
N ILE A 138 10.84 14.09 -11.97
CA ILE A 138 9.42 14.28 -11.71
C ILE A 138 9.24 14.84 -10.29
N VAL A 139 8.79 16.09 -10.21
CA VAL A 139 8.57 16.87 -8.97
C VAL A 139 7.59 16.20 -8.00
N LYS A 140 6.67 15.34 -8.49
CA LYS A 140 5.68 14.58 -7.69
C LYS A 140 5.38 13.20 -8.31
N PRO A 141 6.18 12.15 -8.04
CA PRO A 141 6.03 10.85 -8.70
C PRO A 141 4.66 10.19 -8.47
N ILE A 142 4.07 10.39 -7.29
CA ILE A 142 2.75 9.82 -6.93
C ILE A 142 1.64 10.40 -7.80
N ARG A 143 1.60 11.73 -7.98
CA ARG A 143 0.59 12.38 -8.83
C ARG A 143 0.75 11.98 -10.30
N SER A 144 1.99 11.91 -10.79
CA SER A 144 2.25 11.45 -12.16
C SER A 144 1.78 10.01 -12.38
N PHE A 145 1.93 9.16 -11.36
CA PHE A 145 1.47 7.79 -11.41
C PHE A 145 -0.07 7.67 -11.36
N GLN A 146 -0.74 8.40 -10.47
CA GLN A 146 -2.21 8.49 -10.40
C GLN A 146 -2.82 8.93 -11.72
N ILE A 147 -2.24 9.94 -12.37
CA ILE A 147 -2.75 10.41 -13.67
C ILE A 147 -2.60 9.32 -14.74
N THR A 148 -1.52 8.54 -14.70
CA THR A 148 -1.33 7.42 -15.64
C THR A 148 -2.41 6.35 -15.42
N MET A 149 -2.73 6.02 -14.16
CA MET A 149 -3.81 5.08 -13.82
C MET A 149 -5.18 5.55 -14.32
N ILE A 150 -5.55 6.81 -14.04
CA ILE A 150 -6.84 7.38 -14.45
C ILE A 150 -6.99 7.34 -15.97
N ILE A 151 -5.95 7.73 -16.71
CA ILE A 151 -5.96 7.69 -18.17
C ILE A 151 -6.09 6.25 -18.67
N SER A 152 -5.38 5.28 -18.09
CA SER A 152 -5.49 3.89 -18.48
C SER A 152 -6.90 3.31 -18.24
N TRP A 153 -7.55 3.63 -17.12
CA TRP A 153 -8.93 3.24 -16.86
C TRP A 153 -9.93 3.84 -17.85
N ILE A 154 -9.81 5.15 -18.13
CA ILE A 154 -10.66 5.83 -19.11
C ILE A 154 -10.47 5.21 -20.50
N CYS A 155 -9.22 5.01 -20.94
CA CYS A 155 -8.93 4.38 -22.23
C CYS A 155 -9.52 2.98 -22.31
N ILE A 156 -9.39 2.13 -21.27
CA ILE A 156 -9.98 0.79 -21.27
C ILE A 156 -11.50 0.83 -21.39
N ALA A 157 -12.16 1.68 -20.60
CA ALA A 157 -13.62 1.79 -20.63
C ALA A 157 -14.11 2.20 -22.03
N LEU A 158 -13.45 3.20 -22.64
CA LEU A 158 -13.78 3.65 -23.99
C LEU A 158 -13.48 2.58 -25.03
N LEU A 159 -12.34 1.89 -24.96
CA LEU A 159 -11.98 0.82 -25.88
C LEU A 159 -12.97 -0.34 -25.79
N LEU A 160 -13.35 -0.79 -24.60
CA LEU A 160 -14.33 -1.87 -24.41
C LEU A 160 -15.70 -1.48 -24.97
N LEU A 161 -16.25 -0.33 -24.58
CA LEU A 161 -17.57 0.12 -25.03
C LEU A 161 -17.61 0.31 -26.55
N SER A 162 -16.59 0.98 -27.10
CA SER A 162 -16.53 1.27 -28.54
C SER A 162 -16.28 -0.01 -29.34
N SER A 163 -15.42 -0.91 -28.87
CA SER A 163 -15.18 -2.19 -29.54
C SER A 163 -16.42 -3.07 -29.59
N LEU A 164 -17.24 -3.07 -28.54
CA LEU A 164 -18.53 -3.75 -28.52
C LEU A 164 -19.48 -3.15 -29.58
N LEU A 165 -19.62 -1.83 -29.62
CA LEU A 165 -20.49 -1.15 -30.60
C LEU A 165 -20.05 -1.42 -32.05
N SER A 166 -18.75 -1.27 -32.34
CA SER A 166 -18.19 -1.54 -33.67
C SER A 166 -18.36 -3.00 -34.08
N PHE A 167 -18.24 -3.93 -33.13
CA PHE A 167 -18.42 -5.34 -33.39
C PHE A 167 -19.88 -5.69 -33.68
N LEU A 168 -20.82 -5.16 -32.88
CA LEU A 168 -22.26 -5.36 -33.12
C LEU A 168 -22.66 -4.78 -34.48
N ALA A 169 -22.15 -3.60 -34.85
CA ALA A 169 -22.38 -3.00 -36.16
C ALA A 169 -21.78 -3.82 -37.31
N ALA A 170 -20.62 -4.45 -37.10
CA ALA A 170 -19.93 -5.26 -38.11
C ALA A 170 -20.44 -6.71 -38.17
N SER A 171 -21.30 -7.15 -37.24
CA SER A 171 -21.79 -8.53 -37.17
C SER A 171 -22.48 -9.06 -38.44
N PRO A 172 -23.25 -8.27 -39.23
CA PRO A 172 -23.85 -8.79 -40.46
C PRO A 172 -22.78 -9.33 -41.41
N TYR A 173 -21.64 -8.65 -41.49
CA TYR A 173 -20.55 -9.06 -42.35
C TYR A 173 -19.62 -10.10 -41.73
N LEU A 174 -19.42 -10.04 -40.41
CA LEU A 174 -18.55 -10.97 -39.69
C LEU A 174 -19.21 -12.32 -39.42
N MET A 175 -20.54 -12.38 -39.31
CA MET A 175 -21.27 -13.59 -38.89
C MET A 175 -22.46 -13.94 -39.79
N GLY A 176 -22.87 -13.06 -40.70
CA GLY A 176 -24.05 -13.28 -41.55
C GLY A 176 -25.39 -12.99 -40.86
N PHE A 177 -25.40 -12.41 -39.66
CA PHE A 177 -26.62 -12.05 -38.92
C PHE A 177 -26.40 -10.80 -38.05
N CYS A 178 -27.49 -10.20 -37.56
CA CYS A 178 -27.40 -9.08 -36.62
C CYS A 178 -28.01 -9.37 -35.26
N TRP A 179 -27.56 -8.60 -34.28
CA TRP A 179 -28.04 -8.65 -32.92
C TRP A 179 -29.20 -7.68 -32.73
N GLU A 180 -30.27 -8.20 -32.15
CA GLU A 180 -31.41 -7.43 -31.68
C GLU A 180 -31.49 -7.49 -30.16
N PHE A 181 -31.81 -6.35 -29.57
CA PHE A 181 -31.91 -6.16 -28.14
C PHE A 181 -33.32 -5.72 -27.80
N GLY A 182 -34.05 -6.54 -27.06
CA GLY A 182 -35.37 -6.16 -26.56
C GLY A 182 -35.27 -5.25 -25.34
N ALA A 183 -36.25 -4.36 -25.17
CA ALA A 183 -36.39 -3.54 -23.96
C ALA A 183 -36.55 -4.37 -22.66
N SER A 184 -36.90 -5.66 -22.77
CA SER A 184 -36.95 -6.63 -21.66
C SER A 184 -35.58 -7.23 -21.28
N GLY A 185 -34.50 -6.89 -22.00
CA GLY A 185 -33.14 -7.36 -21.75
C GLY A 185 -32.77 -8.69 -22.41
N ILE A 186 -33.67 -9.29 -23.18
CA ILE A 186 -33.37 -10.50 -23.95
C ILE A 186 -32.67 -10.08 -25.25
N VAL A 187 -31.46 -10.62 -25.45
CA VAL A 187 -30.71 -10.50 -26.71
C VAL A 187 -31.15 -11.64 -27.61
N SER A 188 -31.63 -11.31 -28.81
CA SER A 188 -31.92 -12.29 -29.85
C SER A 188 -31.02 -12.07 -31.04
N ILE A 189 -30.63 -13.14 -31.71
CA ILE A 189 -30.18 -13.01 -33.09
C ILE A 189 -31.43 -12.72 -33.90
N THR A 190 -31.44 -11.58 -34.60
CA THR A 190 -32.51 -11.08 -35.49
C THR A 190 -33.82 -11.87 -35.34
N SER A 191 -34.71 -11.43 -34.43
CA SER A 191 -35.90 -12.18 -33.99
C SER A 191 -36.84 -12.56 -35.13
N ASN A 192 -36.69 -11.90 -36.29
CA ASN A 192 -37.36 -12.23 -37.53
C ASN A 192 -36.45 -13.05 -38.47
N VAL A 193 -36.75 -14.35 -38.59
CA VAL A 193 -36.07 -15.30 -39.48
C VAL A 193 -35.96 -14.77 -40.92
N GLN A 194 -36.97 -14.05 -41.41
CA GLN A 194 -36.96 -13.54 -42.77
C GLN A 194 -35.95 -12.39 -42.97
N ILE A 195 -35.65 -11.60 -41.94
CA ILE A 195 -34.61 -10.55 -42.01
C ILE A 195 -33.23 -11.21 -42.03
N ALA A 196 -33.03 -12.26 -41.23
CA ALA A 196 -31.81 -13.06 -41.25
C ALA A 196 -31.59 -13.71 -42.64
N ASP A 197 -32.63 -14.31 -43.21
CA ASP A 197 -32.59 -14.91 -44.55
C ASP A 197 -32.27 -13.87 -45.64
N ASP A 198 -32.87 -12.68 -45.58
CA ASP A 198 -32.59 -11.60 -46.53
C ASP A 198 -31.14 -11.12 -46.45
N ILE A 199 -30.61 -10.93 -45.24
CA ILE A 199 -29.22 -10.54 -45.03
C ILE A 199 -28.28 -11.63 -45.55
N GLN A 200 -28.57 -12.89 -45.22
CA GLN A 200 -27.80 -14.03 -45.70
C GLN A 200 -27.85 -14.13 -47.23
N ASN A 201 -29.01 -13.94 -47.86
CA ASN A 201 -29.18 -13.98 -49.30
C ASN A 201 -28.50 -12.79 -50.01
N ILE A 202 -28.51 -11.60 -49.42
CA ILE A 202 -27.76 -10.43 -49.93
C ILE A 202 -26.26 -10.71 -49.91
N LEU A 203 -25.77 -11.36 -48.85
CA LEU A 203 -24.35 -11.67 -48.69
C LEU A 203 -23.91 -12.87 -49.56
N LEU A 204 -24.76 -13.89 -49.73
CA LEU A 204 -24.48 -15.09 -50.57
C LEU A 204 -24.72 -14.85 -52.06
N GLY A 205 -25.80 -14.15 -52.42
CA GLY A 205 -26.20 -13.89 -53.82
C GLY A 205 -25.30 -12.90 -54.56
N ALA A 206 -24.44 -12.19 -53.83
CA ALA A 206 -23.55 -11.18 -54.39
C ALA A 206 -22.32 -11.73 -55.13
N ASN A 207 -21.79 -12.91 -54.78
CA ASN A 207 -20.42 -13.30 -55.19
C ASN A 207 -20.22 -14.80 -55.54
N GLY A 208 -21.30 -15.57 -55.73
CA GLY A 208 -21.23 -17.03 -55.95
C GLY A 208 -20.76 -17.80 -54.71
N GLU A 209 -20.68 -19.14 -54.78
CA GLU A 209 -20.27 -20.04 -53.68
C GLU A 209 -18.88 -19.74 -53.06
N GLY A 210 -18.13 -18.76 -53.57
CA GLY A 210 -16.70 -18.55 -53.31
C GLY A 210 -16.30 -17.52 -52.25
N PHE A 211 -17.22 -16.75 -51.67
CA PHE A 211 -16.92 -15.97 -50.46
C PHE A 211 -17.66 -16.57 -49.28
N GLN A 212 -17.14 -17.69 -48.78
CA GLN A 212 -17.27 -17.94 -47.35
C GLN A 212 -16.78 -16.67 -46.64
N PRO A 213 -17.53 -16.15 -45.67
CA PRO A 213 -17.14 -14.92 -44.98
C PRO A 213 -15.66 -15.04 -44.62
N VAL A 214 -14.83 -14.08 -45.03
CA VAL A 214 -13.44 -14.07 -44.56
C VAL A 214 -13.51 -13.59 -43.12
N TYR A 215 -13.81 -14.56 -42.28
CA TYR A 215 -13.93 -14.39 -40.85
C TYR A 215 -12.57 -13.99 -40.30
N TRP A 216 -12.56 -12.94 -39.50
CA TRP A 216 -11.35 -12.44 -38.87
C TRP A 216 -10.56 -13.58 -38.18
N LEU A 217 -9.33 -13.76 -38.65
CA LEU A 217 -8.20 -14.58 -38.19
C LEU A 217 -8.37 -16.03 -37.68
N SER A 218 -9.55 -16.61 -37.48
CA SER A 218 -9.64 -18.01 -36.98
C SER A 218 -10.88 -18.82 -37.33
N LEU A 219 -11.87 -18.27 -38.02
CA LEU A 219 -13.20 -18.88 -38.07
C LEU A 219 -13.53 -19.64 -39.36
N ALA A 220 -12.72 -19.54 -40.43
CA ALA A 220 -12.91 -20.35 -41.64
C ALA A 220 -12.92 -21.88 -41.38
N ILE A 221 -12.22 -22.34 -40.35
CA ILE A 221 -12.12 -23.77 -40.00
C ILE A 221 -13.38 -24.28 -39.28
N PHE A 222 -14.15 -23.40 -38.64
CA PHE A 222 -15.34 -23.76 -37.85
C PHE A 222 -16.66 -23.61 -38.64
N PHE A 223 -16.69 -22.78 -39.68
CA PHE A 223 -17.93 -22.32 -40.32
C PHE A 223 -18.33 -23.06 -41.62
N ASN A 224 -17.59 -24.10 -42.04
CA ASN A 224 -17.84 -24.85 -43.28
C ASN A 224 -19.21 -25.60 -43.29
N ASN A 225 -19.90 -25.71 -42.15
CA ASN A 225 -21.17 -26.44 -41.99
C ASN A 225 -22.35 -25.57 -41.48
N PHE A 226 -22.24 -24.24 -41.54
CA PHE A 226 -23.14 -23.31 -40.82
C PHE A 226 -24.51 -23.07 -41.49
N SER A 227 -24.85 -23.74 -42.60
CA SER A 227 -26.17 -23.59 -43.26
C SER A 227 -27.27 -24.47 -42.66
N GLN A 228 -26.97 -25.31 -41.67
CA GLN A 228 -27.95 -26.22 -41.07
C GLN A 228 -27.99 -26.10 -39.54
N GLY A 229 -29.10 -25.57 -39.03
CA GLY A 229 -29.51 -25.81 -37.63
C GLY A 229 -29.81 -24.58 -36.80
N TYR A 230 -30.69 -23.68 -37.24
CA TYR A 230 -31.36 -22.72 -36.34
C TYR A 230 -32.50 -23.41 -35.60
N ASN A 231 -32.23 -24.01 -34.44
CA ASN A 231 -33.28 -24.31 -33.46
C ASN A 231 -33.15 -23.31 -32.31
N SER A 232 -34.07 -22.35 -32.30
CA SER A 232 -34.08 -21.09 -31.55
C SER A 232 -34.28 -21.19 -30.02
N ASN A 233 -34.05 -22.34 -29.38
CA ASN A 233 -34.50 -22.55 -28.00
C ASN A 233 -33.41 -22.70 -26.92
N GLU A 234 -32.13 -22.67 -27.26
CA GLU A 234 -31.07 -22.77 -26.24
C GLU A 234 -30.23 -21.49 -26.17
N ALA A 235 -30.64 -20.59 -25.27
CA ALA A 235 -29.96 -19.31 -25.01
C ALA A 235 -28.45 -19.46 -24.77
N LEU A 236 -28.02 -20.59 -24.19
CA LEU A 236 -26.60 -20.86 -23.91
C LEU A 236 -25.77 -21.07 -25.19
N TYR A 237 -26.34 -21.69 -26.22
CA TYR A 237 -25.69 -21.80 -27.53
C TYR A 237 -25.57 -20.42 -28.18
N ILE A 238 -26.65 -19.61 -28.15
CA ILE A 238 -26.63 -18.23 -28.65
C ILE A 238 -25.49 -17.44 -27.98
N TRP A 239 -25.36 -17.52 -26.64
CA TRP A 239 -24.28 -16.88 -25.87
C TRP A 239 -22.87 -17.32 -26.27
N ILE A 240 -22.64 -18.62 -26.45
CA ILE A 240 -21.34 -19.15 -26.91
C ILE A 240 -21.00 -18.62 -28.31
N TRP A 241 -22.00 -18.52 -29.18
CA TRP A 241 -21.83 -17.99 -30.54
C TRP A 241 -21.59 -16.47 -30.57
N ILE A 242 -22.15 -15.67 -29.66
CA ILE A 242 -21.78 -14.23 -29.48
C ILE A 242 -20.29 -14.09 -29.14
N MET A 243 -19.82 -15.00 -28.27
CA MET A 243 -18.50 -14.92 -27.65
C MET A 243 -17.37 -15.39 -28.57
N THR A 244 -17.67 -16.16 -29.62
CA THR A 244 -16.65 -16.82 -30.45
C THR A 244 -15.93 -15.86 -31.42
N PRO A 245 -16.60 -14.93 -32.12
CA PRO A 245 -15.91 -13.98 -33.00
C PRO A 245 -15.43 -12.72 -32.24
N THR A 246 -15.99 -12.46 -31.04
CA THR A 246 -15.47 -11.45 -30.11
C THR A 246 -14.23 -11.94 -29.35
N LEU A 247 -13.90 -13.23 -29.41
CA LEU A 247 -12.88 -13.87 -28.57
C LEU A 247 -11.49 -13.19 -28.65
N PRO A 248 -10.98 -12.76 -29.83
CA PRO A 248 -9.75 -11.98 -29.89
C PRO A 248 -9.87 -10.62 -29.16
N LEU A 249 -10.96 -9.88 -29.37
CA LEU A 249 -11.22 -8.59 -28.70
C LEU A 249 -11.44 -8.76 -27.19
N ILE A 250 -12.10 -9.84 -26.76
CA ILE A 250 -12.29 -10.21 -25.36
C ILE A 250 -10.94 -10.57 -24.74
N LEU A 251 -10.08 -11.32 -25.42
CA LEU A 251 -8.75 -11.63 -24.92
C LEU A 251 -7.90 -10.36 -24.74
N PHE A 252 -7.92 -9.44 -25.71
CA PHE A 252 -7.22 -8.15 -25.56
C PHE A 252 -7.86 -7.24 -24.51
N GLY A 253 -9.18 -7.26 -24.38
CA GLY A 253 -9.93 -6.55 -23.35
C GLY A 253 -9.63 -7.07 -21.95
N LEU A 254 -9.63 -8.40 -21.76
CA LEU A 254 -9.24 -9.07 -20.52
C LEU A 254 -7.77 -8.82 -20.18
N PHE A 255 -6.88 -8.88 -21.18
CA PHE A 255 -5.47 -8.61 -20.98
C PHE A 255 -5.22 -7.15 -20.59
N GLY A 256 -5.92 -6.20 -21.23
CA GLY A 256 -5.95 -4.80 -20.84
C GLY A 256 -6.45 -4.61 -19.41
N PHE A 257 -7.59 -5.20 -19.08
CA PHE A 257 -8.23 -5.11 -17.77
C PHE A 257 -7.33 -5.67 -16.65
N LEU A 258 -6.77 -6.86 -16.85
CA LEU A 258 -5.78 -7.46 -15.94
C LEU A 258 -4.56 -6.54 -15.80
N GLY A 259 -4.10 -5.95 -16.90
CA GLY A 259 -3.01 -4.97 -16.90
C GLY A 259 -3.29 -3.79 -15.98
N VAL A 260 -4.47 -3.18 -16.08
CA VAL A 260 -4.85 -2.02 -15.27
C VAL A 260 -5.07 -2.38 -13.80
N ILE A 261 -5.70 -3.51 -13.50
CA ILE A 261 -5.82 -4.01 -12.11
C ILE A 261 -4.45 -4.24 -11.47
N LEU A 262 -3.52 -4.88 -12.20
CA LEU A 262 -2.16 -5.09 -11.69
C LEU A 262 -1.40 -3.78 -11.49
N GLY A 263 -1.63 -2.78 -12.35
CA GLY A 263 -1.14 -1.42 -12.18
C GLY A 263 -1.68 -0.75 -10.91
N GLU A 264 -2.98 -0.88 -10.65
CA GLU A 264 -3.66 -0.32 -9.49
C GLU A 264 -3.22 -0.98 -8.18
N ALA A 265 -3.16 -2.30 -8.14
CA ALA A 265 -2.64 -3.03 -6.98
C ALA A 265 -1.20 -2.61 -6.67
N SER A 266 -0.41 -2.29 -7.70
CA SER A 266 0.93 -1.78 -7.51
C SER A 266 0.97 -0.34 -7.01
N TRP A 267 0.02 0.50 -7.44
CA TRP A 267 -0.15 1.85 -6.92
C TRP A 267 -0.42 1.85 -5.43
N TRP A 268 -1.36 1.01 -5.00
CA TRP A 268 -1.78 0.89 -3.62
C TRP A 268 -0.58 0.57 -2.72
N ASN A 269 0.25 -0.37 -3.14
CA ASN A 269 1.50 -0.72 -2.45
C ASN A 269 2.50 0.45 -2.41
N ILE A 270 2.66 1.18 -3.51
CA ILE A 270 3.54 2.36 -3.53
C ILE A 270 3.01 3.45 -2.59
N ASN A 271 1.70 3.68 -2.58
CA ASN A 271 1.06 4.70 -1.76
C ASN A 271 1.18 4.34 -0.27
N LEU A 272 0.93 3.08 0.11
CA LEU A 272 1.16 2.58 1.47
C LEU A 272 2.60 2.75 1.93
N VAL A 273 3.58 2.42 1.08
CA VAL A 273 5.00 2.60 1.42
C VAL A 273 5.33 4.08 1.61
N VAL A 274 4.77 4.97 0.78
CA VAL A 274 4.96 6.42 0.95
C VAL A 274 4.29 6.92 2.24
N LEU A 275 3.06 6.49 2.52
CA LEU A 275 2.33 6.86 3.73
C LEU A 275 3.09 6.38 4.97
N ARG A 276 3.63 5.16 4.97
CA ARG A 276 4.50 4.65 6.04
C ARG A 276 5.79 5.48 6.21
N ASP A 277 6.36 6.01 5.13
CA ASP A 277 7.52 6.91 5.19
C ASP A 277 7.14 8.32 5.69
N ILE A 278 5.94 8.81 5.37
CA ILE A 278 5.40 10.07 5.91
C ILE A 278 5.13 9.90 7.41
N ASP A 279 4.49 8.82 7.81
CA ASP A 279 4.29 8.45 9.21
C ASP A 279 5.63 8.36 9.95
N ALA A 280 6.65 7.74 9.35
CA ALA A 280 7.98 7.64 9.95
C ALA A 280 8.67 9.00 10.14
N SER A 281 8.37 10.00 9.30
CA SER A 281 9.00 11.33 9.35
C SER A 281 8.20 12.36 10.14
N THR A 282 6.87 12.24 10.17
CA THR A 282 5.96 13.19 10.83
C THR A 282 5.45 12.68 12.17
N GLY A 283 5.58 11.38 12.44
CA GLY A 283 4.99 10.73 13.63
C GLY A 283 3.46 10.61 13.56
N MET A 284 2.85 10.89 12.41
CA MET A 284 1.43 10.61 12.17
C MET A 284 1.22 9.10 11.98
N ASN A 285 0.00 8.63 12.19
CA ASN A 285 -0.39 7.21 12.02
C ASN A 285 -1.33 7.04 10.81
N ILE A 286 -1.10 7.77 9.72
CA ILE A 286 -2.01 7.83 8.57
C ILE A 286 -2.03 6.48 7.85
N ALA A 287 -0.88 5.81 7.73
CA ALA A 287 -0.79 4.52 7.08
C ALA A 287 -1.56 3.42 7.84
N LYS A 288 -1.75 3.53 9.16
CA LYS A 288 -2.48 2.53 9.97
C LYS A 288 -3.95 2.39 9.58
N GLU A 289 -4.58 3.43 9.03
CA GLU A 289 -5.95 3.36 8.50
C GLU A 289 -6.01 2.57 7.18
N TYR A 290 -4.90 2.49 6.45
CA TYR A 290 -4.78 1.79 5.18
C TYR A 290 -4.07 0.43 5.30
N ASP A 291 -3.44 0.15 6.45
CA ASP A 291 -2.74 -1.08 6.77
C ASP A 291 -3.68 -2.08 7.48
N TYR A 292 -4.08 -3.15 6.79
CA TYR A 292 -4.85 -4.24 7.41
C TYR A 292 -4.06 -5.08 8.42
N VAL A 293 -2.77 -4.80 8.62
CA VAL A 293 -1.89 -5.55 9.51
C VAL A 293 -1.90 -4.90 10.90
N LYS A 294 -2.53 -5.57 11.88
CA LYS A 294 -2.52 -5.14 13.28
C LYS A 294 -1.08 -4.92 13.74
N PRO A 295 -0.73 -3.74 14.30
CA PRO A 295 0.61 -3.53 14.84
C PRO A 295 0.86 -4.55 15.94
N VAL A 296 2.04 -5.18 15.90
CA VAL A 296 2.48 -6.14 16.90
C VAL A 296 2.62 -5.41 18.23
N LYS A 297 1.60 -5.54 19.10
CA LYS A 297 1.67 -5.08 20.48
C LYS A 297 2.84 -5.79 21.15
N ILE A 298 3.88 -5.03 21.49
CA ILE A 298 4.93 -5.51 22.39
C ILE A 298 4.27 -5.64 23.75
N LYS A 299 3.91 -6.86 24.15
CA LYS A 299 3.50 -7.10 25.53
C LYS A 299 4.75 -6.98 26.40
N ALA A 300 4.92 -5.82 27.04
CA ALA A 300 5.79 -5.71 28.20
C ALA A 300 5.19 -6.58 29.31
N ASN A 301 5.64 -7.83 29.41
CA ASN A 301 5.36 -8.67 30.56
C ASN A 301 6.24 -8.21 31.73
N VAL A 302 5.86 -7.10 32.37
CA VAL A 302 6.28 -6.82 33.73
C VAL A 302 5.09 -7.14 34.62
N LYS A 303 5.06 -8.37 35.14
CA LYS A 303 4.20 -8.68 36.28
C LYS A 303 4.62 -7.73 37.39
N LYS A 304 3.74 -6.77 37.73
CA LYS A 304 3.81 -6.04 39.01
C LYS A 304 3.95 -7.10 40.11
N GLN A 305 5.16 -7.28 40.64
CA GLN A 305 5.34 -8.09 41.83
C GLN A 305 4.58 -7.34 42.92
N LYS A 306 3.48 -7.93 43.39
CA LYS A 306 2.82 -7.43 44.58
C LYS A 306 3.85 -7.47 45.71
N PRO A 307 4.00 -6.39 46.50
CA PRO A 307 4.88 -6.40 47.65
C PRO A 307 4.46 -7.54 48.58
N ASP A 308 5.47 -8.27 49.03
CA ASP A 308 5.31 -9.45 49.87
C ASP A 308 4.64 -9.07 51.19
N LYS A 309 3.45 -9.63 51.46
CA LYS A 309 2.66 -9.40 52.69
C LYS A 309 3.29 -10.13 53.88
N GLY A 310 4.47 -9.68 54.30
CA GLY A 310 4.95 -9.88 55.67
C GLY A 310 4.65 -8.66 56.54
N ASN A 311 4.54 -8.84 57.85
CA ASN A 311 4.28 -7.76 58.80
C ASN A 311 5.46 -6.77 58.85
N GLY A 312 5.35 -5.63 58.15
CA GLY A 312 6.23 -4.48 58.33
C GLY A 312 5.73 -3.62 59.50
N SER A 313 6.65 -3.04 60.26
CA SER A 313 6.31 -2.01 61.25
C SER A 313 6.20 -0.65 60.56
N ILE A 314 5.24 0.17 60.97
CA ILE A 314 5.10 1.55 60.49
C ILE A 314 5.90 2.46 61.41
N VAL A 315 6.78 3.28 60.84
CA VAL A 315 7.56 4.30 61.55
C VAL A 315 7.12 5.68 61.07
N ASP A 316 6.95 6.62 61.99
CA ASP A 316 6.64 8.02 61.70
C ASP A 316 7.93 8.85 61.73
N ILE A 317 8.26 9.48 60.61
CA ILE A 317 9.46 10.29 60.43
C ILE A 317 8.99 11.64 59.90
N GLY A 318 9.13 12.70 60.71
CA GLY A 318 8.74 14.05 60.32
C GLY A 318 7.26 14.23 59.94
N GLY A 319 6.35 13.40 60.46
CA GLY A 319 4.91 13.44 60.15
C GLY A 319 4.50 12.58 58.95
N VAL A 320 5.43 11.86 58.33
CA VAL A 320 5.18 10.93 57.23
C VAL A 320 5.40 9.49 57.71
N LYS A 321 4.40 8.64 57.46
CA LYS A 321 4.42 7.22 57.85
C LYS A 321 5.08 6.38 56.76
N TYR A 322 6.17 5.72 57.11
CA TYR A 322 6.88 4.77 56.24
C TYR A 322 6.72 3.34 56.76
N ASP A 323 6.56 2.39 55.84
CA ASP A 323 6.76 0.97 56.15
C ASP A 323 8.26 0.67 56.12
N THR A 324 8.79 0.11 57.22
CA THR A 324 10.23 -0.23 57.35
C THR A 324 10.74 -1.14 56.23
N LYS A 325 9.84 -1.92 55.60
CA LYS A 325 10.19 -2.74 54.43
C LYS A 325 10.63 -1.94 53.23
N VAL A 326 10.20 -0.69 53.08
CA VAL A 326 10.58 0.15 51.94
C VAL A 326 12.09 0.40 51.95
N PHE A 327 12.69 0.57 53.12
CA PHE A 327 14.13 0.73 53.30
C PHE A 327 14.90 -0.54 52.90
N VAL A 328 14.41 -1.71 53.36
CA VAL A 328 14.98 -3.01 52.99
C VAL A 328 14.86 -3.25 51.48
N ASN A 329 13.71 -2.91 50.89
CA ASN A 329 13.45 -3.05 49.46
C ASN A 329 14.39 -2.17 48.62
N PHE A 330 14.67 -0.94 49.05
CA PHE A 330 15.66 -0.08 48.39
C PHE A 330 17.02 -0.77 48.32
N TYR A 331 17.59 -1.17 49.46
CA TYR A 331 18.92 -1.81 49.48
C TYR A 331 18.92 -3.16 48.75
N THR A 332 17.82 -3.91 48.80
CA THR A 332 17.63 -5.15 48.03
C THR A 332 17.64 -4.88 46.53
N SER A 333 16.95 -3.82 46.08
CA SER A 333 16.92 -3.42 44.67
C SER A 333 18.31 -2.96 44.20
N LEU A 334 19.03 -2.20 45.03
CA LEU A 334 20.40 -1.74 44.76
C LEU A 334 21.38 -2.92 44.66
N ALA A 335 21.35 -3.84 45.65
CA ALA A 335 22.19 -5.03 45.62
C ALA A 335 21.88 -5.89 44.39
N LYS A 336 20.60 -6.06 44.04
CA LYS A 336 20.18 -6.83 42.87
C LYS A 336 20.66 -6.19 41.55
N MET A 337 20.60 -4.87 41.44
CA MET A 337 21.12 -4.12 40.29
C MET A 337 22.62 -4.34 40.12
N LEU A 338 23.40 -4.17 41.19
CA LEU A 338 24.85 -4.36 41.18
C LEU A 338 25.23 -5.82 40.90
N ASP A 339 24.50 -6.79 41.46
CA ASP A 339 24.74 -8.21 41.22
C ASP A 339 24.51 -8.58 39.74
N LYS A 340 23.36 -8.19 39.19
CA LYS A 340 22.98 -8.51 37.81
C LYS A 340 23.85 -7.80 36.76
N SER A 341 24.33 -6.60 37.06
CA SER A 341 25.28 -5.87 36.23
C SER A 341 26.74 -6.36 36.38
N LYS A 342 27.00 -7.38 37.21
CA LYS A 342 28.32 -7.97 37.51
C LYS A 342 29.28 -7.04 38.28
N ASN A 343 28.73 -6.23 39.17
CA ASN A 343 29.42 -5.19 39.94
C ASN A 343 29.46 -5.50 41.44
N SER A 344 29.46 -6.79 41.80
CA SER A 344 29.50 -7.24 43.19
C SER A 344 30.83 -6.96 43.93
N GLY A 345 31.86 -6.55 43.19
CA GLY A 345 33.15 -6.12 43.76
C GLY A 345 33.20 -4.68 44.25
N LEU A 346 32.13 -3.89 44.09
CA LEU A 346 32.09 -2.50 44.56
C LEU A 346 31.76 -2.42 46.05
N ASP A 347 32.36 -1.46 46.74
CA ASP A 347 32.07 -1.19 48.17
C ASP A 347 30.58 -0.95 48.41
N LEU A 348 29.91 -0.28 47.47
CA LEU A 348 28.47 -0.01 47.51
C LEU A 348 27.63 -1.30 47.55
N TYR A 349 28.08 -2.41 46.94
CA TYR A 349 27.38 -3.69 47.00
C TYR A 349 27.51 -4.35 48.37
N GLN A 350 28.71 -4.31 48.97
CA GLN A 350 28.95 -4.83 50.31
C GLN A 350 28.17 -4.02 51.35
N GLU A 351 28.18 -2.70 51.22
CA GLU A 351 27.40 -1.78 52.04
C GLU A 351 25.90 -2.10 51.96
N ALA A 352 25.35 -2.28 50.74
CA ALA A 352 23.94 -2.63 50.57
C ALA A 352 23.60 -3.97 51.25
N LYS A 353 24.45 -4.99 51.15
CA LYS A 353 24.25 -6.27 51.86
C LYS A 353 24.30 -6.13 53.37
N MET A 354 25.27 -5.37 53.89
CA MET A 354 25.37 -5.10 55.33
C MET A 354 24.12 -4.38 55.86
N LYS A 355 23.62 -3.39 55.10
CA LYS A 355 22.39 -2.66 55.43
C LYS A 355 21.16 -3.57 55.42
N ILE A 356 21.00 -4.44 54.42
CA ILE A 356 19.91 -5.44 54.39
C ILE A 356 19.93 -6.31 55.66
N SER A 357 21.11 -6.84 56.02
CA SER A 357 21.27 -7.68 57.22
C SER A 357 20.95 -6.91 58.50
N ARG A 358 21.46 -5.68 58.64
CA ARG A 358 21.21 -4.82 59.82
C ARG A 358 19.73 -4.48 59.98
N LEU A 359 19.08 -4.03 58.91
CA LEU A 359 17.67 -3.61 58.91
C LEU A 359 16.71 -4.79 59.14
N THR A 360 17.10 -6.01 58.75
CA THR A 360 16.29 -7.22 58.95
C THR A 360 16.52 -7.85 60.33
N GLY A 361 17.77 -7.81 60.84
CA GLY A 361 18.18 -8.51 62.05
C GLY A 361 17.96 -7.72 63.36
N SER A 362 18.15 -6.40 63.36
CA SER A 362 18.05 -5.57 64.56
C SER A 362 17.24 -4.27 64.34
N PRO A 363 15.93 -4.34 64.03
CA PRO A 363 15.14 -3.16 63.66
C PRO A 363 14.98 -2.12 64.78
N SER A 364 15.12 -2.53 66.04
CA SER A 364 14.96 -1.67 67.22
C SER A 364 16.15 -0.74 67.48
N GLU A 365 17.29 -0.97 66.84
CA GLU A 365 18.53 -0.17 66.98
C GLU A 365 18.79 0.71 65.74
N VAL A 366 17.79 0.86 64.88
CA VAL A 366 17.88 1.62 63.63
C VAL A 366 17.38 3.05 63.86
N ASP A 367 18.24 4.02 63.58
CA ASP A 367 17.82 5.41 63.41
C ASP A 367 17.20 5.56 62.00
N TRP A 368 15.87 5.50 61.95
CA TRP A 368 15.14 5.56 60.69
C TRP A 368 15.26 6.90 59.97
N GLN A 369 15.51 8.01 60.69
CA GLN A 369 15.71 9.32 60.08
C GLN A 369 17.08 9.40 59.38
N ASP A 370 18.13 8.88 60.02
CA ASP A 370 19.45 8.77 59.40
C ASP A 370 19.42 7.85 58.17
N GLU A 371 18.74 6.69 58.26
CA GLU A 371 18.58 5.80 57.11
C GLU A 371 17.78 6.45 55.97
N LEU A 372 16.72 7.22 56.27
CA LEU A 372 15.97 7.98 55.26
C LEU A 372 16.90 8.95 54.51
N ASN A 373 17.65 9.76 55.26
CA ASN A 373 18.59 10.73 54.68
C ASN A 373 19.66 10.03 53.82
N GLN A 374 20.14 8.86 54.24
CA GLN A 374 21.11 8.09 53.47
C GLN A 374 20.52 7.52 52.18
N ILE A 375 19.28 7.02 52.22
CA ILE A 375 18.59 6.52 51.02
C ILE A 375 18.35 7.65 50.03
N GLU A 376 17.84 8.80 50.48
CA GLU A 376 17.60 9.96 49.62
C GLU A 376 18.89 10.46 48.96
N ASN A 377 19.97 10.58 49.73
CA ASN A 377 21.29 10.94 49.20
C ASN A 377 21.79 9.92 48.16
N LYS A 378 21.66 8.62 48.43
CA LYS A 378 22.06 7.57 47.47
C LYS A 378 21.19 7.59 46.21
N MET A 379 19.88 7.83 46.34
CA MET A 379 18.97 7.95 45.20
C MET A 379 19.36 9.14 44.32
N ASP A 380 19.69 10.30 44.90
CA ASP A 380 20.13 11.47 44.13
C ASP A 380 21.49 11.22 43.43
N ILE A 381 22.44 10.56 44.10
CA ILE A 381 23.74 10.19 43.49
C ILE A 381 23.55 9.26 42.28
N LEU A 382 22.61 8.31 42.37
CA LEU A 382 22.34 7.31 41.34
C LEU A 382 21.51 7.87 40.19
N THR A 383 20.46 8.65 40.49
CA THR A 383 19.44 9.04 39.50
C THR A 383 19.39 10.54 39.20
N GLY A 384 20.03 11.41 39.98
CA GLY A 384 19.82 12.86 39.94
C GLY A 384 20.13 13.51 38.58
N ILE A 385 21.15 13.04 37.86
CA ILE A 385 21.45 13.53 36.50
C ILE A 385 20.47 12.99 35.46
N GLU A 386 20.02 11.76 35.64
CA GLU A 386 19.04 11.11 34.77
C GLU A 386 17.68 11.80 34.91
N GLN A 387 17.28 12.17 36.13
CA GLN A 387 16.07 12.96 36.38
C GLN A 387 16.13 14.32 35.65
N LYS A 388 17.27 15.02 35.69
CA LYS A 388 17.46 16.27 34.91
C LYS A 388 17.36 16.04 33.40
N PHE A 389 17.82 14.89 32.92
CA PHE A 389 17.70 14.51 31.51
C PHE A 389 16.24 14.17 31.15
N ILE A 390 15.51 13.47 32.01
CA ILE A 390 14.08 13.19 31.84
C ILE A 390 13.28 14.50 31.76
N ASP A 391 13.57 15.46 32.63
CA ASP A 391 12.91 16.77 32.60
C ASP A 391 13.21 17.55 31.32
N LEU A 392 14.43 17.42 30.78
CA LEU A 392 14.77 17.96 29.46
C LEU A 392 13.92 17.30 28.36
N LEU A 393 13.77 15.96 28.37
CA LEU A 393 12.95 15.24 27.40
C LEU A 393 11.48 15.66 27.48
N VAL A 394 10.92 15.78 28.68
CA VAL A 394 9.54 16.26 28.90
C VAL A 394 9.38 17.67 28.32
N ASN A 395 10.30 18.58 28.60
CA ASN A 395 10.28 19.93 28.02
C ASN A 395 10.31 19.91 26.48
N ILE A 396 11.12 19.03 25.88
CA ILE A 396 11.18 18.88 24.42
C ILE A 396 9.86 18.34 23.87
N ILE A 397 9.26 17.35 24.54
CA ILE A 397 7.99 16.74 24.13
C ILE A 397 6.83 17.75 24.20
N GLU A 398 6.81 18.59 25.24
CA GLU A 398 5.73 19.56 25.48
C GLU A 398 5.86 20.84 24.66
N LYS A 399 7.09 21.38 24.50
CA LYS A 399 7.32 22.69 23.88
C LYS A 399 7.67 22.63 22.39
N SER A 400 8.05 21.47 21.87
CA SER A 400 8.42 21.37 20.47
C SER A 400 7.17 21.45 19.58
N LYS A 401 7.16 22.42 18.65
CA LYS A 401 6.16 22.50 17.56
C LYS A 401 6.22 21.29 16.62
N PHE A 402 7.34 20.56 16.63
CA PHE A 402 7.57 19.38 15.81
C PHE A 402 7.71 18.12 16.67
N ASN A 403 7.20 16.98 16.21
CA ASN A 403 7.37 15.72 16.94
C ASN A 403 8.83 15.23 16.85
N VAL A 404 9.69 15.67 17.79
CA VAL A 404 11.12 15.34 17.82
C VAL A 404 11.33 13.83 17.92
N PHE A 405 10.48 13.07 18.60
CA PHE A 405 10.68 11.63 18.81
C PHE A 405 9.92 10.74 17.83
N GLY A 406 9.13 11.34 16.92
CA GLY A 406 8.38 10.62 15.89
C GLY A 406 7.51 9.50 16.47
N ARG A 407 7.66 8.28 15.94
CA ARG A 407 6.90 7.09 16.36
C ARG A 407 7.16 6.64 17.81
N TYR A 408 8.26 7.08 18.40
CA TYR A 408 8.65 6.69 19.76
C TYR A 408 8.16 7.66 20.82
N ARG A 409 7.41 8.70 20.45
CA ARG A 409 6.91 9.70 21.41
C ARG A 409 6.05 9.07 22.49
N ASP A 410 5.07 8.25 22.11
CA ASP A 410 4.15 7.65 23.08
C ASP A 410 4.86 6.61 23.95
N ASP A 411 5.71 5.76 23.35
CA ASP A 411 6.58 4.83 24.09
C ASP A 411 7.49 5.58 25.08
N LEU A 412 8.04 6.73 24.68
CA LEU A 412 8.91 7.55 25.52
C LEU A 412 8.14 8.19 26.67
N ILE A 413 6.88 8.61 26.46
CA ILE A 413 6.02 9.13 27.53
C ILE A 413 5.73 8.04 28.56
N GLU A 414 5.36 6.84 28.11
CA GLU A 414 5.11 5.69 29.00
C GLU A 414 6.36 5.34 29.82
N LEU A 415 7.54 5.28 29.18
CA LEU A 415 8.80 5.03 29.87
C LEU A 415 9.17 6.15 30.87
N ILE A 416 8.91 7.42 30.55
CA ILE A 416 9.17 8.54 31.47
C ILE A 416 8.27 8.43 32.71
N ASP A 417 7.00 8.10 32.54
CA ASP A 417 6.06 7.92 33.65
C ASP A 417 6.44 6.72 34.52
N GLU A 418 6.81 5.59 33.90
CA GLU A 418 7.32 4.42 34.60
C GLU A 418 8.62 4.74 35.38
N TYR A 419 9.54 5.49 34.78
CA TYR A 419 10.79 5.89 35.44
C TYR A 419 10.50 6.75 36.67
N ARG A 420 9.70 7.81 36.53
CA ARG A 420 9.32 8.71 37.65
C ARG A 420 8.60 7.97 38.76
N TYR A 421 7.77 6.99 38.43
CA TYR A 421 7.11 6.13 39.42
C TYR A 421 8.15 5.31 40.21
N ASN A 422 9.09 4.64 39.53
CA ASN A 422 10.08 3.81 40.21
C ASN A 422 11.08 4.62 41.05
N VAL A 423 11.37 5.87 40.67
CA VAL A 423 12.17 6.80 41.49
C VAL A 423 11.45 7.09 42.82
N LYS A 424 10.13 7.34 42.79
CA LYS A 424 9.32 7.58 44.00
C LYS A 424 9.24 6.35 44.91
N GLU A 425 9.22 5.15 44.33
CA GLU A 425 9.20 3.88 45.06
C GLU A 425 10.60 3.39 45.48
N TRP A 426 11.65 4.18 45.24
CA TRP A 426 13.06 3.84 45.51
C TRP A 426 13.51 2.49 44.92
N ASN A 427 12.98 2.13 43.74
CA ASN A 427 13.34 0.90 43.04
C ASN A 427 14.43 1.18 42.00
N VAL A 428 15.69 1.20 42.46
CA VAL A 428 16.86 1.52 41.63
C VAL A 428 17.02 0.54 40.47
N TYR A 429 16.72 -0.74 40.70
CA TYR A 429 16.86 -1.79 39.68
C TYR A 429 15.99 -1.54 38.45
N GLU A 430 14.71 -1.19 38.65
CA GLU A 430 13.80 -0.89 37.54
C GLU A 430 14.10 0.49 36.93
N CYS A 431 14.49 1.49 37.74
CA CYS A 431 14.94 2.79 37.24
C CYS A 431 16.06 2.61 36.20
N GLU A 432 17.06 1.81 36.54
CA GLU A 432 18.21 1.51 35.67
C GLU A 432 17.77 0.83 34.37
N ALA A 433 16.87 -0.16 34.45
CA ALA A 433 16.39 -0.85 33.26
C ALA A 433 15.53 0.04 32.34
N ILE A 434 14.82 1.03 32.88
CA ILE A 434 13.97 1.95 32.11
C ILE A 434 14.81 3.07 31.47
N ILE A 435 15.72 3.69 32.22
CA ILE A 435 16.53 4.80 31.71
C ILE A 435 17.39 4.38 30.51
N GLU A 436 17.85 3.13 30.47
CA GLU A 436 18.61 2.59 29.35
C GLU A 436 17.79 2.51 28.06
N GLN A 437 16.50 2.18 28.19
CA GLN A 437 15.56 2.19 27.06
C GLN A 437 15.30 3.63 26.58
N ILE A 438 15.20 4.57 27.51
CA ILE A 438 15.07 6.00 27.23
C ILE A 438 16.31 6.53 26.50
N PHE A 439 17.52 6.15 26.95
CA PHE A 439 18.77 6.49 26.27
C PHE A 439 18.82 5.90 24.86
N ALA A 440 18.40 4.65 24.66
CA ALA A 440 18.36 4.03 23.33
C ALA A 440 17.46 4.81 22.35
N ILE A 441 16.31 5.34 22.82
CA ILE A 441 15.45 6.22 22.01
C ILE A 441 16.16 7.56 21.75
N ALA A 442 16.73 8.18 22.78
CA ALA A 442 17.35 9.50 22.68
C ALA A 442 18.59 9.52 21.76
N LEU A 443 19.38 8.44 21.74
CA LEU A 443 20.57 8.30 20.89
C LEU A 443 20.27 8.34 19.38
N LYS A 444 18.99 8.21 18.97
CA LYS A 444 18.57 8.45 17.57
C LYS A 444 18.60 9.91 17.14
N ARG A 445 18.68 10.84 18.10
CA ARG A 445 18.71 12.28 17.83
C ARG A 445 20.09 12.82 18.13
N GLU A 446 20.75 13.35 17.10
CA GLU A 446 22.10 13.90 17.20
C GLU A 446 22.18 15.00 18.25
N GLU A 447 21.12 15.80 18.37
CA GLU A 447 20.99 16.90 19.32
C GLU A 447 21.00 16.43 20.79
N LEU A 448 20.66 15.16 21.04
CA LEU A 448 20.60 14.56 22.38
C LEU A 448 21.83 13.70 22.70
N LEU A 449 22.68 13.36 21.72
CA LEU A 449 23.85 12.50 21.91
C LEU A 449 24.76 13.02 23.04
N ALA A 450 25.09 14.31 23.02
CA ALA A 450 25.95 14.91 24.02
C ALA A 450 25.36 14.87 25.44
N LYS A 451 24.02 14.92 25.56
CA LYS A 451 23.33 14.84 26.85
C LYS A 451 23.27 13.42 27.38
N VAL A 452 23.03 12.43 26.50
CA VAL A 452 23.12 11.01 26.86
C VAL A 452 24.56 10.67 27.28
N GLY A 453 25.56 11.10 26.51
CA GLY A 453 26.97 10.89 26.84
C GLY A 453 27.39 11.51 28.17
N LEU A 454 26.86 12.69 28.53
CA LEU A 454 27.06 13.28 29.86
C LEU A 454 26.49 12.39 30.98
N CYS A 455 25.30 11.83 30.79
CA CYS A 455 24.68 10.92 31.76
C CYS A 455 25.50 9.64 31.91
N VAL A 456 25.91 9.03 30.79
CA VAL A 456 26.77 7.85 30.76
C VAL A 456 28.09 8.11 31.49
N ARG A 457 28.76 9.23 31.21
CA ARG A 457 30.03 9.59 31.87
C ARG A 457 29.86 9.74 33.38
N LYS A 458 28.78 10.36 33.84
CA LYS A 458 28.55 10.47 35.28
C LYS A 458 28.29 9.10 35.92
N ARG A 459 27.46 8.27 35.30
CA ARG A 459 27.20 6.90 35.78
C ARG A 459 28.49 6.10 35.92
N LEU A 460 29.37 6.17 34.92
CA LEU A 460 30.71 5.59 35.00
C LEU A 460 31.48 6.13 36.20
N SER A 461 31.57 7.46 36.37
CA SER A 461 32.33 8.04 37.49
C SER A 461 31.77 7.71 38.88
N ASN A 462 30.45 7.60 39.03
CA ASN A 462 29.79 7.43 40.32
C ASN A 462 29.63 5.96 40.73
N SER A 463 29.23 5.09 39.79
CA SER A 463 28.70 3.76 40.10
C SER A 463 29.35 2.64 39.31
N PHE A 464 30.02 2.95 38.20
CA PHE A 464 30.56 1.95 37.27
C PHE A 464 32.03 2.22 36.88
N LYS A 465 32.82 2.80 37.79
CA LYS A 465 34.18 3.30 37.48
C LYS A 465 35.10 2.22 36.92
N HIS A 466 35.02 1.01 37.47
CA HIS A 466 35.79 -0.14 37.00
C HIS A 466 35.50 -0.54 35.54
N ILE A 467 34.33 -0.19 34.97
CA ILE A 467 34.03 -0.40 33.54
C ILE A 467 34.86 0.57 32.71
N ASP A 468 34.94 1.82 33.14
CA ASP A 468 35.75 2.85 32.48
C ASP A 468 37.24 2.50 32.57
N ASP A 469 37.74 2.14 33.76
CA ASP A 469 39.13 1.73 33.98
C ASP A 469 39.57 0.56 33.07
N LYS A 470 38.62 -0.32 32.70
CA LYS A 470 38.89 -1.50 31.86
C LYS A 470 38.76 -1.23 30.36
N LEU A 471 37.82 -0.38 29.95
CA LEU A 471 37.43 -0.22 28.55
C LEU A 471 37.82 1.14 27.94
N ASP A 472 38.35 2.04 28.78
CA ASP A 472 38.80 3.38 28.43
C ASP A 472 37.73 4.20 27.70
N ILE A 473 36.53 4.21 28.28
CA ILE A 473 35.32 4.69 27.62
C ILE A 473 35.31 6.21 27.54
N VAL A 474 35.71 6.89 28.62
CA VAL A 474 35.74 8.35 28.65
C VAL A 474 36.68 8.89 27.57
N ASN A 475 37.87 8.30 27.42
CA ASN A 475 38.81 8.69 26.36
C ASN A 475 38.25 8.41 24.96
N LYS A 476 37.57 7.28 24.75
CA LYS A 476 36.90 6.99 23.47
C LYS A 476 35.79 7.98 23.12
N LEU A 477 34.96 8.35 24.10
CA LEU A 477 33.92 9.37 23.91
C LEU A 477 34.52 10.74 23.61
N GLU A 478 35.63 11.11 24.26
CA GLU A 478 36.33 12.37 23.99
C GLU A 478 37.00 12.38 22.61
N TYR A 479 37.63 11.27 22.21
CA TYR A 479 38.21 11.12 20.88
C TYR A 479 37.14 11.25 19.78
N ALA A 480 36.03 10.51 19.90
CA ALA A 480 34.92 10.59 18.95
C ALA A 480 34.29 12.00 18.91
N LYS A 481 34.16 12.66 20.07
CA LYS A 481 33.66 14.05 20.14
C LYS A 481 34.61 15.03 19.46
N ASN A 482 35.92 14.92 19.70
CA ASN A 482 36.92 15.82 19.12
C ASN A 482 37.08 15.63 17.61
N GLY A 483 36.84 14.41 17.12
CA GLY A 483 36.78 14.10 15.69
C GLY A 483 35.43 14.38 15.02
N GLU A 484 34.44 14.90 15.75
CA GLU A 484 33.05 15.09 15.29
C GLU A 484 32.41 13.81 14.70
N ASP A 485 32.86 12.63 15.14
CA ASP A 485 32.35 11.33 14.70
C ASP A 485 31.14 10.91 15.56
N TYR A 486 29.97 11.42 15.21
CA TYR A 486 28.72 11.17 15.95
C TYR A 486 28.23 9.72 15.87
N ASP A 487 28.58 8.99 14.82
CA ASP A 487 28.21 7.58 14.68
C ASP A 487 29.06 6.71 15.62
N GLU A 488 30.37 6.97 15.68
CA GLU A 488 31.24 6.30 16.64
C GLU A 488 30.90 6.70 18.08
N TYR A 489 30.60 7.97 18.34
CA TYR A 489 30.13 8.42 19.65
C TYR A 489 28.87 7.65 20.10
N ARG A 490 27.92 7.45 19.18
CA ARG A 490 26.70 6.66 19.44
C ARG A 490 27.04 5.20 19.73
N ASN A 491 27.94 4.58 18.95
CA ASN A 491 28.35 3.20 19.14
C ASN A 491 29.00 2.99 20.51
N VAL A 492 29.91 3.88 20.91
CA VAL A 492 30.56 3.84 22.23
C VAL A 492 29.51 3.98 23.33
N CYS A 493 28.57 4.94 23.24
CA CYS A 493 27.48 5.05 24.22
C CYS A 493 26.66 3.75 24.34
N LEU A 494 26.29 3.13 23.21
CA LEU A 494 25.49 1.90 23.22
C LEU A 494 26.23 0.71 23.82
N GLU A 495 27.51 0.55 23.47
CA GLU A 495 28.36 -0.51 24.04
C GLU A 495 28.42 -0.37 25.56
N VAL A 496 28.62 0.84 26.05
CA VAL A 496 28.78 1.12 27.49
C VAL A 496 27.49 0.89 28.24
N ILE A 497 26.36 1.34 27.68
CA ILE A 497 25.04 1.08 28.25
C ILE A 497 24.78 -0.43 28.32
N GLU A 498 25.15 -1.21 27.28
CA GLU A 498 25.04 -2.67 27.31
C GLU A 498 25.89 -3.30 28.43
N LYS A 499 27.09 -2.76 28.69
CA LYS A 499 27.95 -3.26 29.77
C LYS A 499 27.39 -2.95 31.16
N MET A 500 26.84 -1.75 31.35
CA MET A 500 26.18 -1.33 32.60
C MET A 500 24.85 -2.05 32.84
N SER A 501 24.18 -2.51 31.77
CA SER A 501 22.81 -3.02 31.85
C SER A 501 22.63 -4.20 32.80
N PRO A 502 21.74 -4.10 33.81
CA PRO A 502 21.38 -5.22 34.67
C PRO A 502 20.58 -6.29 33.93
N ILE A 503 19.98 -5.96 32.77
CA ILE A 503 19.21 -6.90 31.93
C ILE A 503 19.64 -6.79 30.47
N LYS A 504 20.86 -7.26 30.17
CA LYS A 504 21.48 -7.19 28.83
C LYS A 504 20.60 -7.70 27.69
N SER A 505 19.83 -8.77 27.92
CA SER A 505 18.90 -9.32 26.92
C SER A 505 17.74 -8.36 26.61
N LYS A 506 17.21 -7.65 27.62
CA LYS A 506 16.13 -6.67 27.47
C LYS A 506 16.66 -5.47 26.68
N PHE A 507 17.79 -4.89 27.09
CA PHE A 507 18.44 -3.81 26.36
C PHE A 507 18.78 -4.20 24.93
N ASN A 508 19.45 -5.32 24.68
CA ASN A 508 19.83 -5.74 23.33
C ASN A 508 18.63 -5.99 22.42
N SER A 509 17.54 -6.56 22.94
CA SER A 509 16.31 -6.73 22.16
C SER A 509 15.67 -5.39 21.78
N TYR A 510 15.70 -4.43 22.70
CA TYR A 510 15.09 -3.12 22.55
C TYR A 510 15.95 -2.20 21.67
N ALA A 511 17.24 -2.08 21.97
CA ALA A 511 18.23 -1.34 21.20
C ALA A 511 18.30 -1.86 19.75
N LYS A 512 18.34 -3.17 19.51
CA LYS A 512 18.33 -3.70 18.13
C LYS A 512 17.03 -3.35 17.39
N LYS A 513 15.89 -3.45 18.08
CA LYS A 513 14.58 -3.11 17.52
C LYS A 513 14.44 -1.62 17.21
N ILE A 514 15.08 -0.77 18.00
CA ILE A 514 15.04 0.67 17.81
C ILE A 514 16.06 1.12 16.78
N ILE A 515 17.32 0.71 16.87
CA ILE A 515 18.41 1.27 16.06
C ILE A 515 18.38 0.78 14.61
N TYR A 516 18.01 -0.48 14.37
CA TYR A 516 18.07 -1.10 13.04
C TYR A 516 16.73 -1.16 12.28
N ASN A 517 15.62 -0.70 12.90
CA ASN A 517 14.33 -0.41 12.24
C ASN A 517 14.01 1.08 12.29
#